data_AF-A0A6M3K1P9-F1
#
_entry.id   AF-A0A6M3K1P9-F1
#
_cell.length_a   1.000
_cell.length_b   1.000
_cell.length_c   1.000
_cell.angle_alpha   90.00
_cell.angle_beta   90.00
_cell.angle_gamma   90.00
#
_symmetry.space_group_name_H-M   'P 1'
#
loop_
_entity.id
_entity.type
_entity.pdbx_description
1 polymer ?
#
loop_
_entity_poly.entity_id
_entity_poly.type
_entity_poly.pdbx_seq_one_letter_code
_entity_poly.pdbx_strand_id
1 'polypeptide(L)' 'AIKEITGVTGPNPDALEGDLRYNLIMARITYRRKRPRLPPVGATIEQAHYWKKHYNTFAGKGTIEEFIANSKKYLGV' A
#
# COMPACT_ATOMS: atom_id res chain seq x y z
N ALA A 1 27.29 10.12 1.97
CA ALA A 1 26.53 9.36 3.00
C ALA A 1 25.37 8.55 2.42
N ILE A 2 24.14 9.08 2.23
CA ILE A 2 22.98 8.25 1.78
C ILE A 2 23.16 7.68 0.37
N LYS A 3 23.55 8.50 -0.61
CA LYS A 3 23.77 8.07 -2.01
C LYS A 3 24.85 7.00 -2.12
N GLU A 4 25.93 7.12 -1.37
CA GLU A 4 27.06 6.17 -1.40
C GLU A 4 26.68 4.80 -0.80
N ILE A 5 25.82 4.77 0.21
CA ILE A 5 25.41 3.52 0.88
C ILE A 5 24.27 2.82 0.10
N THR A 6 23.31 3.60 -0.40
CA THR A 6 22.04 3.06 -0.91
C THR A 6 21.90 3.14 -2.42
N GLY A 7 22.78 3.88 -3.10
CA GLY A 7 22.66 4.16 -4.54
C GLY A 7 21.53 5.13 -4.91
N VAL A 8 20.70 5.57 -3.95
CA VAL A 8 19.56 6.47 -4.18
C VAL A 8 19.76 7.83 -3.52
N THR A 9 19.28 8.89 -4.17
CA THR A 9 19.39 10.28 -3.68
C THR A 9 18.12 10.76 -2.96
N GLY A 10 17.05 9.97 -2.97
CA GLY A 10 15.78 10.29 -2.35
C GLY A 10 14.67 9.32 -2.75
N PRO A 11 13.41 9.57 -2.33
CA PRO A 11 12.27 8.77 -2.74
C PRO A 11 12.11 8.78 -4.27
N ASN A 12 11.97 7.60 -4.86
CA ASN A 12 11.74 7.42 -6.29
C ASN A 12 10.38 6.71 -6.50
N PRO A 13 9.42 7.34 -7.21
CA PRO A 13 8.13 6.71 -7.55
C PRO A 13 8.28 5.42 -8.35
N ASP A 14 9.20 5.35 -9.30
CA ASP A 14 9.42 4.17 -10.15
C ASP A 14 9.92 2.99 -9.31
N ALA A 15 10.78 3.28 -8.32
CA ALA A 15 11.24 2.26 -7.37
C ALA A 15 10.09 1.79 -6.46
N LEU A 16 9.18 2.68 -6.08
CA LEU A 16 8.02 2.31 -5.25
C LEU A 16 7.04 1.40 -6.00
N GLU A 17 6.92 1.58 -7.31
CA GLU A 17 6.09 0.76 -8.20
C GLU A 17 6.77 -0.58 -8.51
N GLY A 18 8.05 -0.57 -8.88
CA GLY A 18 8.78 -1.75 -9.36
C GLY A 18 9.44 -2.63 -8.30
N ASP A 19 9.76 -2.10 -7.11
CA ASP A 19 10.38 -2.87 -6.02
C ASP A 19 9.36 -3.26 -4.95
N LEU A 20 8.94 -4.53 -4.98
CA LEU A 20 7.99 -5.10 -4.02
C LEU A 20 8.48 -4.98 -2.56
N ARG A 21 9.79 -4.99 -2.30
CA ARG A 21 10.34 -4.83 -0.94
C ARG A 21 10.10 -3.41 -0.45
N TYR A 22 10.37 -2.43 -1.31
CA TYR A 22 10.14 -1.03 -0.98
C TYR A 22 8.64 -0.76 -0.78
N ASN A 23 7.79 -1.26 -1.68
CA ASN A 23 6.34 -1.15 -1.57
C ASN A 23 5.79 -1.74 -0.25
N LEU A 24 6.22 -2.96 0.09
CA LEU A 24 5.82 -3.63 1.33
C LEU A 24 6.25 -2.87 2.59
N ILE A 25 7.48 -2.35 2.62
CA ILE A 25 7.99 -1.55 3.74
C ILE A 25 7.16 -0.27 3.90
N MET A 26 6.89 0.44 2.79
CA MET A 26 6.07 1.65 2.81
C MET A 26 4.64 1.39 3.28
N ALA A 27 4.03 0.29 2.84
CA ALA A 27 2.73 -0.16 3.33
C ALA A 27 2.75 -0.41 4.85
N ARG A 28 3.71 -1.18 5.35
CA ARG A 28 3.84 -1.49 6.78
C ARG A 28 4.04 -0.24 7.64
N ILE A 29 4.94 0.65 7.25
CA ILE A 29 5.19 1.90 7.98
C ILE A 29 3.92 2.76 7.99
N THR A 30 3.26 2.89 6.85
CA THR A 30 2.06 3.73 6.72
C THR A 30 0.94 3.22 7.60
N TYR A 31 0.65 1.91 7.56
CA TYR A 31 -0.40 1.31 8.37
C TYR A 31 -0.07 1.30 9.87
N ARG A 32 1.18 1.06 10.25
CA ARG A 32 1.61 1.10 11.67
C ARG A 32 1.38 2.49 12.29
N ARG A 33 1.39 3.55 11.50
CA ARG A 33 1.14 4.93 11.98
C ARG A 33 -0.35 5.26 12.14
N LYS A 34 -1.26 4.39 11.72
CA LYS A 34 -2.71 4.63 11.83
C LYS A 34 -3.23 4.01 13.12
N ARG A 35 -3.99 4.79 13.88
CA ARG A 35 -4.61 4.34 15.14
C ARG A 35 -5.68 3.25 14.94
N PRO A 36 -6.57 3.34 13.92
CA PRO A 36 -7.60 2.32 13.75
C PRO A 36 -6.97 0.96 13.45
N ARG A 37 -7.47 -0.08 14.12
CA ARG A 37 -7.01 -1.47 13.93
C ARG A 37 -7.14 -1.88 12.47
N LEU A 38 -6.16 -2.63 11.98
CA LEU A 38 -6.25 -3.24 10.66
C LEU A 38 -7.43 -4.22 10.61
N PRO A 39 -8.19 -4.24 9.50
CA PRO A 39 -9.21 -5.26 9.27
C PRO A 39 -8.59 -6.67 9.28
N PRO A 40 -9.36 -7.70 9.66
CA PRO A 40 -8.87 -9.07 9.67
C PRO A 40 -8.52 -9.56 8.25
N VAL A 41 -7.73 -10.64 8.18
CA VAL A 41 -7.41 -11.31 6.92
C VAL A 41 -8.69 -11.90 6.32
N GLY A 42 -8.87 -11.75 5.00
CA GLY A 42 -10.06 -12.25 4.28
C GLY A 42 -11.27 -11.31 4.30
N ALA A 43 -11.26 -10.23 5.09
CA ALA A 43 -12.30 -9.21 5.08
C ALA A 43 -12.05 -8.19 3.95
N THR A 44 -12.11 -8.65 2.69
CA THR A 44 -11.68 -7.90 1.50
C THR A 44 -12.37 -6.54 1.36
N ILE A 45 -13.65 -6.46 1.70
CA ILE A 45 -14.43 -5.21 1.61
C ILE A 45 -13.91 -4.20 2.65
N GLU A 46 -13.76 -4.62 3.89
CA GLU A 46 -13.27 -3.79 4.99
C GLU A 46 -11.82 -3.36 4.74
N GLN A 47 -11.00 -4.26 4.20
CA GLN A 47 -9.64 -3.96 3.77
C GLN A 47 -9.60 -2.91 2.67
N ALA A 48 -10.49 -3.01 1.66
CA ALA A 48 -10.59 -2.02 0.58
C ALA A 48 -10.96 -0.63 1.11
N HIS A 49 -11.97 -0.54 1.99
CA HIS A 49 -12.36 0.71 2.62
C HIS A 49 -11.23 1.29 3.49
N TYR A 50 -10.55 0.44 4.27
CA TYR A 50 -9.44 0.87 5.11
C TYR A 50 -8.27 1.39 4.27
N TRP A 51 -7.87 0.66 3.22
CA TRP A 51 -6.84 1.06 2.27
C TRP A 51 -7.19 2.40 1.60
N LYS A 52 -8.45 2.55 1.12
CA LYS A 52 -8.90 3.79 0.48
C LYS A 52 -8.82 4.98 1.43
N LYS A 53 -9.22 4.79 2.68
CA LYS A 53 -9.20 5.85 3.70
C LYS A 53 -7.79 6.22 4.17
N HIS A 54 -6.91 5.23 4.33
CA HIS A 54 -5.68 5.41 5.11
C HIS A 54 -4.37 5.35 4.33
N TYR A 55 -4.35 4.68 3.18
CA TYR A 55 -3.16 4.54 2.34
C TYR A 55 -3.31 5.33 1.03
N ASN A 56 -4.35 5.04 0.26
CA ASN A 56 -4.63 5.72 -1.01
C ASN A 56 -5.15 7.15 -0.78
N THR A 57 -5.93 7.35 0.29
CA THR A 57 -6.64 8.58 0.66
C THR A 57 -7.78 8.96 -0.31
N PHE A 58 -8.60 9.93 0.07
CA PHE A 58 -9.68 10.43 -0.78
C PHE A 58 -9.18 11.00 -2.12
N ALA A 59 -8.02 11.67 -2.10
CA ALA A 59 -7.42 12.28 -3.29
C ALA A 59 -6.61 11.30 -4.16
N GLY A 60 -6.34 10.09 -3.67
CA GLY A 60 -5.63 9.09 -4.47
C GLY A 60 -6.51 8.50 -5.57
N LYS A 61 -5.87 8.07 -6.66
CA LYS A 61 -6.56 7.66 -7.89
C LYS A 61 -7.28 6.31 -7.79
N GLY A 62 -6.73 5.37 -7.04
CA GLY A 62 -7.30 4.01 -6.97
C GLY A 62 -8.62 3.94 -6.21
N THR A 63 -9.49 3.01 -6.57
CA THR A 63 -10.86 2.91 -6.03
C THR A 63 -11.08 1.63 -5.22
N ILE A 64 -12.16 1.60 -4.43
CA ILE A 64 -12.54 0.40 -3.65
C ILE A 64 -12.83 -0.78 -4.59
N GLU A 65 -13.51 -0.49 -5.70
CA GLU A 65 -13.89 -1.48 -6.72
C GLU A 65 -12.64 -2.07 -7.38
N GLU A 66 -11.66 -1.22 -7.71
CA GLU A 66 -10.37 -1.67 -8.25
C GLU A 66 -9.63 -2.57 -7.25
N PHE A 67 -9.61 -2.20 -5.97
CA PHE A 67 -9.00 -3.03 -4.93
C PHE A 67 -9.64 -4.41 -4.85
N ILE A 68 -10.98 -4.47 -4.83
CA ILE A 68 -11.74 -5.73 -4.76
C ILE A 68 -11.50 -6.57 -6.02
N ALA A 69 -11.56 -5.95 -7.20
CA ALA A 69 -11.31 -6.64 -8.47
C ALA A 69 -9.90 -7.23 -8.53
N ASN A 70 -8.88 -6.48 -8.06
CA ASN A 70 -7.50 -6.95 -8.00
C ASN A 70 -7.32 -8.07 -6.96
N SER A 71 -7.96 -7.96 -5.79
CA SER A 71 -7.95 -9.00 -4.76
C SER A 71 -8.51 -10.31 -5.31
N LYS A 72 -9.66 -10.25 -5.98
CA LYS A 72 -10.26 -11.41 -6.64
C LYS A 72 -9.35 -12.01 -7.73
N LYS A 73 -8.73 -11.16 -8.55
CA LYS A 73 -7.86 -11.57 -9.65
C LYS A 73 -6.58 -12.27 -9.18
N TYR A 74 -5.93 -11.75 -8.14
CA TYR A 74 -4.58 -12.18 -7.75
C TYR A 74 -4.55 -13.06 -6.50
N LEU A 75 -5.55 -12.98 -5.62
CA LEU A 75 -5.61 -13.74 -4.37
C LEU A 75 -6.75 -14.77 -4.35
N GLY A 76 -7.71 -14.69 -5.29
CA GLY A 76 -8.84 -15.62 -5.37
C GLY A 76 -9.84 -15.50 -4.21
N VAL A 77 -9.83 -14.36 -3.51
CA VAL A 77 -10.73 -14.03 -2.39
C VAL A 77 -11.80 -13.02 -2.78
#